data_AF-A0A417XVB7-F1
#
_entry.id   AF-A0A417XVB7-F1
#
_cell.length_a   1.000
_cell.length_b   1.000
_cell.length_c   1.000
_cell.angle_alpha   90.00
_cell.angle_beta   90.00
_cell.angle_gamma   90.00
#
_symmetry.space_group_name_H-M   'P 1'
#
loop_
_entity.id
_entity.type
_entity.pdbx_description
1 polymer ?
#
loop_
_entity_poly.entity_id
_entity_poly.type
_entity_poly.pdbx_seq_one_letter_code
_entity_poly.pdbx_strand_id
1 'polypeptide(L)'
;MPRRRADRAGSRHRIVPALLLPALLVPTLAACNDDSPVVSSDPDADAAASIQRTLRQRARAIVDRDTVAFERTLKQRNAGFVAEQEQYFDNLGQLPLGTVRLEVAEESLEPDGDAYWAEITLRLELQGYDVAPVVTRDRWRFTPTRDGRRYLLTSTTDPDWEARSGSQPQPWDLGEIEVRDGAGVLGIFDATTVANADAVLDSVSEARFAVRSVLPVDVEDPGGVVVYTLADPAFVESLKGLPVDDPDQLDGATIAVPTDAAAGNGKVSSYRIFLNPHVIDESEAVLDRLVRHELTHVALGDHARGVPLWFTEGLAEYVSVQPIAPAERRLQADALNLVAGGVDDVPSDEEFAGEHAEGWYAVSWWVCEYVAASYGEDALWALLDGFADGADPQTVVSEQLGTTTADLARGGIALMRRTYG
;
A
#
# COMPACT_ATOMS: atom_id res chain seq x y z
N MET A 1 41.82 -26.25 -29.38
CA MET A 1 41.88 -26.18 -30.87
C MET A 1 40.71 -25.34 -31.37
N PRO A 2 40.84 -24.61 -32.49
CA PRO A 2 40.78 -23.14 -32.42
C PRO A 2 39.76 -22.47 -33.37
N ARG A 3 39.69 -21.12 -33.26
CA ARG A 3 39.31 -20.11 -34.30
C ARG A 3 37.79 -19.99 -34.58
N ARG A 4 37.18 -18.80 -34.73
CA ARG A 4 37.62 -17.61 -35.47
C ARG A 4 36.75 -16.37 -35.11
N ARG A 5 37.40 -15.20 -35.07
CA ARG A 5 36.84 -13.84 -35.23
C ARG A 5 36.07 -13.70 -36.56
N ALA A 6 35.09 -12.78 -36.60
CA ALA A 6 34.94 -11.83 -37.70
C ALA A 6 34.14 -10.58 -37.29
N ASP A 7 34.83 -9.45 -37.25
CA ASP A 7 34.28 -8.10 -37.39
C ASP A 7 33.63 -7.91 -38.77
N ARG A 8 32.63 -7.01 -38.85
CA ARG A 8 32.33 -6.11 -39.99
C ARG A 8 31.32 -5.05 -39.49
N ALA A 9 31.71 -3.79 -39.31
CA ALA A 9 31.69 -2.72 -40.33
C ALA A 9 30.37 -2.73 -41.12
N GLY A 10 29.45 -1.77 -41.04
CA GLY A 10 29.59 -0.32 -41.05
C GLY A 10 28.81 0.19 -42.27
N SER A 11 27.82 1.08 -42.09
CA SER A 11 27.30 1.89 -43.20
C SER A 11 26.90 3.27 -42.69
N ARG A 12 27.73 4.25 -43.04
CA ARG A 12 27.44 5.67 -42.99
C ARG A 12 26.99 6.07 -44.40
N HIS A 13 25.77 6.52 -44.57
CA HIS A 13 25.37 7.23 -45.79
C HIS A 13 25.46 8.74 -45.56
N ARG A 14 26.49 9.34 -46.16
CA ARG A 14 26.55 10.76 -46.50
C ARG A 14 26.01 10.91 -47.92
N ILE A 15 25.10 11.85 -48.13
CA ILE A 15 24.90 12.51 -49.44
C ILE A 15 24.95 14.01 -49.17
N VAL A 16 25.82 14.69 -49.92
CA VAL A 16 26.08 16.14 -49.95
C VAL A 16 25.75 16.63 -51.40
N PRO A 17 25.92 17.91 -51.78
CA PRO A 17 24.92 18.95 -52.00
C PRO A 17 24.81 19.43 -53.48
N ALA A 18 23.91 20.38 -53.81
CA ALA A 18 24.07 21.38 -54.91
C ALA A 18 22.90 22.40 -54.89
N LEU A 19 23.13 23.68 -54.54
CA LEU A 19 23.34 24.87 -55.42
C LEU A 19 22.07 25.33 -56.20
N LEU A 20 21.37 26.42 -55.82
CA LEU A 20 21.55 27.88 -56.15
C LEU A 20 21.33 28.20 -57.66
N LEU A 21 20.35 28.99 -58.14
CA LEU A 21 20.07 30.46 -58.12
C LEU A 21 18.92 30.72 -59.18
N PRO A 22 18.43 31.94 -59.53
CA PRO A 22 18.09 33.17 -58.78
C PRO A 22 16.67 33.78 -59.09
N ALA A 23 16.28 34.73 -58.23
CA ALA A 23 15.46 35.95 -58.41
C ALA A 23 14.54 36.19 -59.63
N LEU A 24 13.28 36.55 -59.33
CA LEU A 24 12.53 37.59 -60.05
C LEU A 24 11.72 38.44 -59.05
N LEU A 25 12.01 39.72 -59.03
CA LEU A 25 11.31 40.82 -58.34
C LEU A 25 10.31 41.46 -59.32
N VAL A 26 9.05 41.64 -58.93
CA VAL A 26 8.22 42.84 -59.22
C VAL A 26 7.16 42.98 -58.11
N PRO A 27 6.83 44.20 -57.63
CA PRO A 27 6.09 44.45 -56.39
C PRO A 27 4.61 44.83 -56.63
N THR A 28 3.72 44.50 -55.69
CA THR A 28 2.40 45.15 -55.55
C THR A 28 2.00 45.27 -54.08
N LEU A 29 2.18 46.50 -53.57
CA LEU A 29 1.29 47.28 -52.72
C LEU A 29 0.36 46.57 -51.71
N ALA A 30 0.68 46.81 -50.43
CA ALA A 30 -0.22 47.23 -49.34
C ALA A 30 -1.58 46.52 -49.18
N ALA A 31 -1.62 45.59 -48.23
CA ALA A 31 -2.65 45.55 -47.19
C ALA A 31 -1.98 45.10 -45.89
N CYS A 32 -1.84 46.01 -44.93
CA CYS A 32 -1.43 45.67 -43.58
C CYS A 32 -2.56 44.83 -42.96
N ASN A 33 -2.42 43.51 -42.95
CA ASN A 33 -3.14 42.69 -41.99
C ASN A 33 -2.22 42.55 -40.79
N ASP A 34 -2.47 43.37 -39.78
CA ASP A 34 -1.94 43.22 -38.42
C ASP A 34 -2.59 41.97 -37.78
N ASP A 35 -2.34 40.79 -38.36
CA ASP A 35 -2.57 39.52 -37.66
C ASP A 35 -1.33 39.25 -36.80
N SER A 36 -1.21 40.04 -35.73
CA SER A 36 -0.52 39.52 -34.55
C SER A 36 -1.32 38.30 -34.09
N PRO A 37 -0.71 37.12 -33.90
CA PRO A 37 -1.44 36.01 -33.32
C PRO A 37 -1.91 36.47 -31.95
N VAL A 38 -3.23 36.53 -31.75
CA VAL A 38 -3.82 36.72 -30.44
C VAL A 38 -3.43 35.49 -29.64
N VAL A 39 -2.34 35.60 -28.88
CA VAL A 39 -2.07 34.71 -27.75
C VAL A 39 -3.17 35.02 -26.75
N SER A 40 -4.30 34.35 -26.92
CA SER A 40 -5.28 34.19 -25.87
C SER A 40 -4.61 33.35 -24.79
N SER A 41 -3.82 33.99 -23.93
CA SER A 41 -3.30 33.37 -22.71
C SER A 41 -4.50 33.17 -21.80
N ASP A 42 -5.03 31.96 -21.78
CA ASP A 42 -5.90 31.52 -20.70
C ASP A 42 -5.09 31.63 -19.40
N PRO A 43 -5.42 32.57 -18.48
CA PRO A 43 -4.64 32.80 -17.28
C PRO A 43 -4.53 31.55 -16.40
N ASP A 44 -5.57 30.71 -16.42
CA ASP A 44 -5.61 29.49 -15.63
C ASP A 44 -4.72 28.41 -16.26
N ALA A 45 -4.69 28.30 -17.59
CA ALA A 45 -3.75 27.42 -18.29
C ALA A 45 -2.29 27.83 -18.06
N ASP A 46 -1.99 29.13 -18.05
CA ASP A 46 -0.66 29.66 -17.74
C ASP A 46 -0.27 29.40 -16.27
N ALA A 47 -1.21 29.57 -15.35
CA ALA A 47 -1.03 29.25 -13.94
C ALA A 47 -0.79 27.75 -13.72
N ALA A 48 -1.61 26.88 -14.31
CA ALA A 48 -1.46 25.42 -14.27
C ALA A 48 -0.10 24.97 -14.83
N ALA A 49 0.31 25.50 -15.98
CA ALA A 49 1.63 25.21 -16.56
C ALA A 49 2.78 25.65 -15.63
N SER A 50 2.59 26.74 -14.89
CA SER A 50 3.56 27.25 -13.91
C SER A 50 3.62 26.42 -12.63
N ILE A 51 2.46 26.06 -12.08
CA ILE A 51 2.32 25.13 -10.95
C ILE A 51 2.97 23.78 -11.31
N GLN A 52 2.67 23.24 -12.50
CA GLN A 52 3.24 21.98 -12.96
C GLN A 52 4.79 22.03 -13.07
N ARG A 53 5.37 23.18 -13.43
CA ARG A 53 6.84 23.35 -13.40
C ARG A 53 7.39 23.29 -11.98
N THR A 54 6.72 23.92 -11.02
CA THR A 54 7.09 23.86 -9.60
C THR A 54 7.00 22.43 -9.06
N LEU A 55 5.92 21.71 -9.37
CA LEU A 55 5.75 20.30 -8.99
C LEU A 55 6.83 19.39 -9.57
N ARG A 56 7.20 19.58 -10.85
CA ARG A 56 8.31 18.83 -11.47
C ARG A 56 9.66 19.15 -10.84
N GLN A 57 9.89 20.38 -10.41
CA GLN A 57 11.10 20.73 -9.67
C GLN A 57 11.09 20.05 -8.29
N ARG A 58 9.95 20.09 -7.59
CA ARG A 58 9.77 19.47 -6.28
C ARG A 58 10.02 17.96 -6.31
N ALA A 59 9.38 17.25 -7.24
CA ALA A 59 9.54 15.80 -7.39
C ALA A 59 11.01 15.41 -7.69
N ARG A 60 11.71 16.16 -8.54
CA ARG A 60 13.14 15.93 -8.77
C ARG A 60 13.98 16.19 -7.52
N ALA A 61 13.70 17.27 -6.80
CA ALA A 61 14.41 17.59 -5.58
C ALA A 61 14.26 16.49 -4.51
N ILE A 62 13.07 15.90 -4.39
CA ILE A 62 12.81 14.74 -3.52
C ILE A 62 13.69 13.54 -3.93
N VAL A 63 13.62 13.15 -5.21
CA VAL A 63 14.37 11.99 -5.73
C VAL A 63 15.89 12.19 -5.63
N ASP A 64 16.38 13.39 -5.99
CA ASP A 64 17.80 13.74 -5.97
C ASP A 64 18.31 14.10 -4.56
N ARG A 65 17.41 14.16 -3.56
CA ARG A 65 17.67 14.65 -2.19
C ARG A 65 18.33 16.04 -2.17
N ASP A 66 17.87 16.94 -3.04
CA ASP A 66 18.34 18.33 -3.14
C ASP A 66 17.45 19.28 -2.32
N THR A 67 17.82 19.48 -1.06
CA THR A 67 17.12 20.38 -0.11
C THR A 67 16.99 21.80 -0.67
N VAL A 68 18.03 22.33 -1.32
CA VAL A 68 18.03 23.70 -1.84
C VAL A 68 17.05 23.85 -3.01
N ALA A 69 16.97 22.85 -3.89
CA ALA A 69 15.98 22.83 -4.96
C ALA A 69 14.56 22.64 -4.44
N PHE A 70 14.38 21.86 -3.36
CA PHE A 70 13.09 21.64 -2.72
C PHE A 70 12.56 22.93 -2.07
N GLU A 71 13.36 23.58 -1.23
CA GLU A 71 13.00 24.84 -0.55
C GLU A 71 12.61 25.96 -1.52
N ARG A 72 13.22 26.00 -2.72
CA ARG A 72 12.88 26.97 -3.78
C ARG A 72 11.46 26.78 -4.33
N THR A 73 10.78 25.70 -4.01
CA THR A 73 9.37 25.45 -4.37
C THR A 73 8.39 26.02 -3.35
N LEU A 74 8.87 26.42 -2.17
CA LEU A 74 8.08 26.93 -1.06
C LEU A 74 8.06 28.45 -1.00
N LYS A 75 6.95 29.03 -0.57
CA LYS A 75 6.87 30.44 -0.18
C LYS A 75 7.26 30.58 1.30
N GLN A 76 8.52 30.92 1.54
CA GLN A 76 9.19 30.96 2.86
C GLN A 76 8.69 32.03 3.86
N ARG A 77 7.41 32.41 3.85
CA ARG A 77 6.85 33.41 4.78
C ARG A 77 6.25 32.82 6.05
N ASN A 78 5.80 31.57 6.00
CA ASN A 78 5.25 30.86 7.14
C ASN A 78 6.27 29.84 7.62
N ALA A 79 6.89 30.08 8.79
CA ALA A 79 7.92 29.21 9.34
C ALA A 79 7.38 27.82 9.73
N GLY A 80 6.12 27.74 10.20
CA GLY A 80 5.50 26.45 10.54
C GLY A 80 5.32 25.57 9.31
N PHE A 81 4.77 26.14 8.23
CA PHE A 81 4.64 25.43 6.96
C PHE A 81 6.00 25.01 6.40
N VAL A 82 7.03 25.86 6.47
CA VAL A 82 8.36 25.46 6.00
C VAL A 82 8.90 24.27 6.80
N ALA A 83 8.78 24.28 8.13
CA ALA A 83 9.22 23.17 8.99
C ALA A 83 8.46 21.86 8.70
N GLU A 84 7.14 21.93 8.49
CA GLU A 84 6.32 20.78 8.08
C GLU A 84 6.83 20.18 6.74
N GLN A 85 7.16 21.05 5.78
CA GLN A 85 7.64 20.60 4.48
C GLN A 85 9.09 20.09 4.50
N GLU A 86 9.93 20.63 5.38
CA GLU A 86 11.27 20.09 5.67
C GLU A 86 11.17 18.70 6.27
N GLN A 87 10.28 18.48 7.25
CA GLN A 87 10.02 17.16 7.82
C GLN A 87 9.50 16.16 6.78
N TYR A 88 8.53 16.56 5.95
CA TYR A 88 8.07 15.73 4.83
C TYR A 88 9.21 15.34 3.87
N PHE A 89 10.10 16.29 3.55
CA PHE A 89 11.26 16.02 2.71
C PHE A 89 12.23 15.03 3.36
N ASP A 90 12.51 15.20 4.65
CA ASP A 90 13.40 14.32 5.42
C ASP A 90 12.81 12.91 5.53
N ASN A 91 11.51 12.77 5.81
CA ASN A 91 10.78 11.51 5.81
C ASN A 91 10.92 10.78 4.47
N LEU A 92 10.61 11.45 3.36
CA LEU A 92 10.75 10.86 2.02
C LEU A 92 12.21 10.51 1.69
N GLY A 93 13.17 11.26 2.21
CA GLY A 93 14.60 11.00 2.06
C GLY A 93 15.06 9.68 2.68
N GLN A 94 14.30 9.12 3.62
CA GLN A 94 14.58 7.82 4.25
C GLN A 94 14.05 6.64 3.44
N LEU A 95 13.05 6.85 2.57
CA LEU A 95 12.36 5.78 1.85
C LEU A 95 13.12 5.34 0.59
N PRO A 96 12.98 4.07 0.17
CA PRO A 96 13.51 3.57 -1.09
C PRO A 96 12.63 4.03 -2.26
N LEU A 97 12.69 5.30 -2.62
CA LEU A 97 11.84 5.88 -3.67
C LEU A 97 12.22 5.40 -5.07
N GLY A 98 11.27 4.82 -5.80
CA GLY A 98 11.37 4.52 -7.23
C GLY A 98 10.79 5.65 -8.07
N THR A 99 9.49 5.56 -8.38
CA THR A 99 8.73 6.63 -9.05
C THR A 99 8.28 7.69 -8.05
N VAL A 100 8.54 8.97 -8.34
CA VAL A 100 7.87 10.12 -7.71
C VAL A 100 7.40 11.07 -8.80
N ARG A 101 6.08 11.26 -8.93
CA ARG A 101 5.49 12.20 -9.89
C ARG A 101 4.38 13.00 -9.22
N LEU A 102 4.39 14.30 -9.47
CA LEU A 102 3.38 15.25 -9.01
C LEU A 102 2.77 15.93 -10.23
N GLU A 103 1.45 15.79 -10.37
CA GLU A 103 0.68 16.28 -11.51
C GLU A 103 -0.47 17.15 -11.02
N VAL A 104 -0.66 18.33 -11.60
CA VAL A 104 -1.80 19.20 -11.31
C VAL A 104 -2.95 18.86 -12.26
N ALA A 105 -4.17 18.76 -11.74
CA ALA A 105 -5.38 18.72 -12.56
C ALA A 105 -5.75 20.15 -12.98
N GLU A 106 -5.58 20.49 -14.25
CA GLU A 106 -5.77 21.85 -14.78
C GLU A 106 -7.21 22.36 -14.54
N GLU A 107 -8.18 21.46 -14.65
CA GLU A 107 -9.59 21.71 -14.41
C GLU A 107 -9.95 21.95 -12.93
N SER A 108 -9.04 21.66 -12.01
CA SER A 108 -9.25 21.79 -10.56
C SER A 108 -8.82 23.14 -9.98
N LEU A 109 -8.25 24.02 -10.81
CA LEU A 109 -7.78 25.32 -10.37
C LEU A 109 -8.96 26.16 -9.85
N GLU A 110 -8.90 26.52 -8.57
CA GLU A 110 -9.84 27.43 -7.92
C GLU A 110 -9.11 28.71 -7.48
N PRO A 111 -9.44 29.88 -8.06
CA PRO A 111 -8.85 31.15 -7.65
C PRO A 111 -9.15 31.49 -6.18
N ASP A 112 -8.11 31.89 -5.45
CA ASP A 112 -8.18 32.41 -4.08
C ASP A 112 -7.36 33.70 -3.98
N GLY A 113 -7.99 34.82 -4.38
CA GLY A 113 -7.32 36.10 -4.51
C GLY A 113 -6.31 36.10 -5.66
N ASP A 114 -5.02 36.23 -5.35
CA ASP A 114 -3.92 36.09 -6.32
C ASP A 114 -3.35 34.65 -6.37
N ALA A 115 -3.81 33.77 -5.48
CA ALA A 115 -3.39 32.38 -5.38
C ALA A 115 -4.38 31.44 -6.06
N TYR A 116 -4.00 30.16 -6.12
CA TYR A 116 -4.87 29.07 -6.55
C TYR A 116 -4.81 27.93 -5.56
N TRP A 117 -5.96 27.34 -5.28
CA TRP A 117 -6.04 25.95 -4.85
C TRP A 117 -6.09 25.06 -6.08
N ALA A 118 -5.42 23.91 -6.02
CA ALA A 118 -5.46 22.92 -7.09
C ALA A 118 -5.32 21.51 -6.53
N GLU A 119 -6.02 20.56 -7.14
CA GLU A 119 -5.83 19.14 -6.88
C GLU A 119 -4.54 18.65 -7.51
N ILE A 120 -3.78 17.90 -6.71
CA ILE A 120 -2.47 17.36 -7.03
C ILE A 120 -2.57 15.84 -6.93
N THR A 121 -2.25 15.17 -8.03
CA THR A 121 -2.06 13.72 -8.06
C THR A 121 -0.59 13.42 -7.75
N LEU A 122 -0.33 12.69 -6.68
CA LEU A 122 0.97 12.11 -6.34
C LEU A 122 1.01 10.65 -6.79
N ARG A 123 2.04 10.28 -7.54
CA ARG A 123 2.37 8.88 -7.84
C ARG A 123 3.69 8.56 -7.16
N LEU A 124 3.65 7.74 -6.13
CA LEU A 124 4.81 7.34 -5.33
C LEU A 124 4.95 5.82 -5.34
N GLU A 125 6.16 5.33 -5.54
CA GLU A 125 6.48 3.90 -5.53
C GLU A 125 7.63 3.65 -4.55
N LEU A 126 7.42 2.74 -3.61
CA LEU A 126 8.48 2.17 -2.78
C LEU A 126 9.15 1.06 -3.58
N GLN A 127 10.35 1.34 -4.11
CA GLN A 127 11.10 0.44 -4.96
C GLN A 127 11.40 -0.88 -4.22
N GLY A 128 10.95 -2.00 -4.81
CA GLY A 128 11.14 -3.34 -4.25
C GLY A 128 10.02 -3.81 -3.32
N TYR A 129 9.04 -2.94 -3.03
CA TYR A 129 7.89 -3.23 -2.16
C TYR A 129 6.55 -3.03 -2.86
N ASP A 130 6.46 -2.04 -3.75
CA ASP A 130 5.28 -1.77 -4.57
C ASP A 130 5.46 -2.35 -5.98
N VAL A 131 4.47 -3.07 -6.51
CA VAL A 131 4.51 -3.60 -7.90
C VAL A 131 4.11 -2.53 -8.93
N ALA A 132 3.50 -1.44 -8.48
CA ALA A 132 3.15 -0.26 -9.28
C ALA A 132 3.08 1.00 -8.40
N PRO A 133 3.32 2.20 -8.94
CA PRO A 133 3.19 3.43 -8.16
C PRO A 133 1.79 3.61 -7.56
N VAL A 134 1.72 3.87 -6.26
CA VAL A 134 0.51 4.23 -5.52
C VAL A 134 0.13 5.66 -5.88
N VAL A 135 -1.14 5.86 -6.22
CA VAL A 135 -1.72 7.14 -6.61
C VAL A 135 -2.54 7.70 -5.47
N THR A 136 -2.07 8.80 -4.89
CA THR A 136 -2.83 9.61 -3.93
C THR A 136 -3.18 10.97 -4.52
N ARG A 137 -4.20 11.61 -3.96
CA ARG A 137 -4.66 12.94 -4.38
C ARG A 137 -4.82 13.82 -3.17
N ASP A 138 -4.42 15.07 -3.33
CA ASP A 138 -4.51 16.06 -2.28
C ASP A 138 -4.73 17.45 -2.89
N ARG A 139 -5.10 18.43 -2.08
CA ARG A 139 -5.39 19.79 -2.55
C ARG A 139 -4.44 20.79 -1.94
N TRP A 140 -3.61 21.39 -2.80
CA TRP A 140 -2.53 22.28 -2.38
C TRP A 140 -2.77 23.71 -2.82
N ARG A 141 -2.22 24.65 -2.04
CA ARG A 141 -2.34 26.09 -2.32
C ARG A 141 -1.04 26.66 -2.88
N PHE A 142 -1.13 27.36 -4.00
CA PHE A 142 0.00 27.99 -4.66
C PHE A 142 -0.20 29.49 -4.81
N THR A 143 0.80 30.29 -4.46
CA THR A 143 0.75 31.75 -4.63
C THR A 143 1.85 32.22 -5.59
N PRO A 144 1.58 33.21 -6.46
CA PRO A 144 2.58 33.71 -7.37
C PRO A 144 3.75 34.38 -6.65
N THR A 145 4.90 34.36 -7.32
CA THR A 145 6.06 35.20 -7.01
C THR A 145 5.76 36.66 -7.34
N ARG A 146 6.53 37.60 -6.78
CA ARG A 146 6.33 39.06 -7.00
C ARG A 146 6.36 39.48 -8.48
N ASP A 147 7.09 38.74 -9.32
CA ASP A 147 7.19 38.98 -10.76
C ASP A 147 6.12 38.22 -11.58
N GLY A 148 5.23 37.47 -10.92
CA GLY A 148 4.15 36.70 -11.54
C GLY A 148 4.62 35.47 -12.35
N ARG A 149 5.91 35.15 -12.34
CA ARG A 149 6.48 34.14 -13.26
C ARG A 149 6.40 32.71 -12.74
N ARG A 150 6.27 32.52 -11.43
CA ARG A 150 6.24 31.21 -10.77
C ARG A 150 5.17 31.18 -9.70
N TYR A 151 4.62 30.00 -9.45
CA TYR A 151 3.73 29.72 -8.35
C TYR A 151 4.48 28.85 -7.33
N LEU A 152 4.46 29.26 -6.07
CA LEU A 152 5.14 28.58 -4.97
C LEU A 152 4.11 28.03 -3.98
N LEU A 153 4.39 26.86 -3.41
CA LEU A 153 3.52 26.23 -2.43
C LEU A 153 3.42 27.10 -1.18
N THR A 154 2.22 27.16 -0.63
CA THR A 154 1.87 27.88 0.61
C THR A 154 1.06 27.06 1.60
N SER A 155 0.42 25.99 1.14
CA SER A 155 -0.26 24.98 1.95
C SER A 155 -0.24 23.66 1.17
N THR A 156 -0.11 22.54 1.88
CA THR A 156 -0.37 21.20 1.36
C THR A 156 -1.61 20.57 2.01
N THR A 157 -2.28 21.28 2.91
CA THR A 157 -3.48 20.79 3.61
C THR A 157 -4.69 21.65 3.31
N ASP A 158 -5.83 21.00 3.09
CA ASP A 158 -7.18 21.56 2.96
C ASP A 158 -8.17 20.62 3.67
N PRO A 159 -8.38 20.79 5.00
CA PRO A 159 -9.16 19.85 5.82
C PRO A 159 -10.59 19.66 5.33
N ASP A 160 -11.20 20.71 4.78
CA ASP A 160 -12.55 20.67 4.22
C ASP A 160 -12.60 19.80 2.97
N TRP A 161 -11.58 19.86 2.12
CA TRP A 161 -11.46 19.01 0.94
C TRP A 161 -11.14 17.56 1.32
N GLU A 162 -10.17 17.34 2.21
CA GLU A 162 -9.74 16.02 2.69
C GLU A 162 -10.91 15.22 3.28
N ALA A 163 -11.71 15.86 4.14
CA ALA A 163 -12.89 15.25 4.75
C ALA A 163 -13.95 14.81 3.73
N ARG A 164 -14.05 15.49 2.57
CA ARG A 164 -15.01 15.17 1.50
C ARG A 164 -14.46 14.21 0.45
N SER A 165 -13.16 14.28 0.15
CA SER A 165 -12.50 13.46 -0.86
C SER A 165 -12.20 12.05 -0.36
N GLY A 166 -12.14 11.88 0.97
CA GLY A 166 -11.73 10.63 1.59
C GLY A 166 -10.27 10.31 1.29
N SER A 167 -9.43 11.34 1.22
CA SER A 167 -7.98 11.21 1.09
C SER A 167 -7.43 10.29 2.18
N GLN A 168 -6.48 9.44 1.81
CA GLN A 168 -5.81 8.52 2.72
C GLN A 168 -4.36 8.96 2.88
N PRO A 169 -4.03 9.68 3.96
CA PRO A 169 -2.66 10.09 4.22
C PRO A 169 -1.77 8.86 4.40
N GLN A 170 -0.49 8.99 4.02
CA GLN A 170 0.52 8.00 4.31
C GLN A 170 1.22 8.34 5.64
N PRO A 171 1.88 7.38 6.31
CA PRO A 171 2.57 7.66 7.57
C PRO A 171 3.54 8.84 7.53
N TRP A 172 4.29 8.98 6.44
CA TRP A 172 5.23 10.09 6.22
C TRP A 172 4.59 11.45 5.92
N ASP A 173 3.26 11.50 5.74
CA ASP A 173 2.50 12.75 5.60
C ASP A 173 2.03 13.28 6.96
N LEU A 174 1.95 12.43 7.99
CA LEU A 174 1.30 12.74 9.27
C LEU A 174 2.26 13.24 10.35
N GLY A 175 3.53 12.83 10.30
CA GLY A 175 4.51 13.20 11.32
C GLY A 175 5.91 12.68 11.00
N GLU A 176 6.83 12.84 11.96
CA GLU A 176 8.18 12.29 11.85
C GLU A 176 8.11 10.77 11.76
N ILE A 177 8.79 10.20 10.76
CA ILE A 177 8.99 8.76 10.68
C ILE A 177 10.46 8.43 10.79
N GLU A 178 10.74 7.21 11.23
CA GLU A 178 12.05 6.62 11.20
C GLU A 178 12.00 5.28 10.44
N VAL A 179 12.77 5.19 9.36
CA VAL A 179 12.82 4.00 8.51
C VAL A 179 13.96 3.09 8.95
N ARG A 180 13.69 1.79 9.00
CA ARG A 180 14.70 0.74 9.19
C ARG A 180 14.53 -0.33 8.13
N ASP A 181 15.66 -0.82 7.63
CA ASP A 181 15.70 -1.86 6.61
C ASP A 181 16.18 -3.17 7.24
N GLY A 182 15.48 -4.25 6.93
CA GLY A 182 15.80 -5.63 7.26
C GLY A 182 15.84 -6.50 6.00
N ALA A 183 16.06 -7.80 6.15
CA ALA A 183 16.18 -8.71 5.01
C ALA A 183 14.84 -8.91 4.26
N GLY A 184 14.57 -8.02 3.29
CA GLY A 184 13.30 -8.00 2.55
C GLY A 184 12.16 -7.34 3.33
N VAL A 185 12.48 -6.50 4.31
CA VAL A 185 11.49 -5.83 5.17
C VAL A 185 11.83 -4.35 5.26
N LEU A 186 10.84 -3.48 5.04
CA LEU A 186 10.94 -2.03 5.28
C LEU A 186 10.06 -1.69 6.48
N GLY A 187 10.69 -1.43 7.63
CA GLY A 187 10.00 -0.99 8.83
C GLY A 187 9.88 0.53 8.86
N ILE A 188 8.69 1.03 9.16
CA ILE A 188 8.39 2.45 9.33
C ILE A 188 7.85 2.64 10.75
N PHE A 189 8.62 3.39 11.55
CA PHE A 189 8.41 3.62 12.97
C PHE A 189 8.23 5.11 13.23
N ASP A 190 7.80 5.44 14.45
CA ASP A 190 7.89 6.80 14.99
C ASP A 190 8.87 6.84 16.17
N ALA A 191 9.04 8.02 16.76
CA ALA A 191 9.97 8.23 17.86
C ALA A 191 9.69 7.36 19.10
N THR A 192 8.47 6.83 19.25
CA THR A 192 8.06 5.99 20.39
C THR A 192 8.30 4.51 20.14
N THR A 193 8.19 4.06 18.88
CA THR A 193 8.22 2.64 18.52
C THR A 193 9.58 2.18 17.97
N VAL A 194 10.42 3.12 17.50
CA VAL A 194 11.69 2.78 16.84
C VAL A 194 12.68 2.03 17.73
N ALA A 195 12.56 2.12 19.05
CA ALA A 195 13.38 1.36 19.99
C ALA A 195 13.21 -0.17 19.80
N ASN A 196 12.08 -0.61 19.26
CA ASN A 196 11.76 -2.01 19.02
C ASN A 196 11.98 -2.45 17.56
N ALA A 197 12.52 -1.56 16.70
CA ALA A 197 12.60 -1.81 15.28
C ALA A 197 13.37 -3.09 14.91
N ASP A 198 14.50 -3.36 15.59
CA ASP A 198 15.30 -4.56 15.31
C ASP A 198 14.51 -5.84 15.59
N ALA A 199 13.77 -5.90 16.71
CA ALA A 199 12.95 -7.06 17.07
C ALA A 199 11.81 -7.30 16.05
N VAL A 200 11.14 -6.22 15.62
CA VAL A 200 10.08 -6.31 14.58
C VAL A 200 10.67 -6.76 13.25
N LEU A 201 11.79 -6.18 12.81
CA LEU A 201 12.43 -6.53 11.54
C LEU A 201 12.93 -7.97 11.52
N ASP A 202 13.52 -8.45 12.61
CA ASP A 202 13.98 -9.83 12.75
C ASP A 202 12.79 -10.80 12.70
N SER A 203 11.74 -10.54 13.50
CA SER A 203 10.51 -11.36 13.51
C SER A 203 9.88 -11.48 12.12
N VAL A 204 9.71 -10.36 11.41
CA VAL A 204 9.13 -10.33 10.05
C VAL A 204 10.04 -11.02 9.05
N SER A 205 11.35 -10.79 9.12
CA SER A 205 12.32 -11.42 8.22
C SER A 205 12.32 -12.94 8.36
N GLU A 206 12.29 -13.46 9.58
CA GLU A 206 12.22 -14.90 9.86
C GLU A 206 10.86 -15.50 9.46
N ALA A 207 9.78 -14.81 9.80
CA ALA A 207 8.43 -15.23 9.50
C ALA A 207 8.17 -15.35 7.98
N ARG A 208 8.80 -14.52 7.14
CA ARG A 208 8.73 -14.67 5.66
C ARG A 208 9.16 -16.06 5.22
N PHE A 209 10.25 -16.60 5.77
CA PHE A 209 10.71 -17.96 5.45
C PHE A 209 9.79 -19.03 6.05
N ALA A 210 9.32 -18.82 7.28
CA ALA A 210 8.43 -19.74 7.97
C ALA A 210 7.10 -19.91 7.23
N VAL A 211 6.44 -18.80 6.88
CA VAL A 211 5.20 -18.79 6.09
C VAL A 211 5.44 -19.44 4.73
N ARG A 212 6.51 -19.04 4.01
CA ARG A 212 6.84 -19.62 2.70
C ARG A 212 7.05 -21.13 2.73
N SER A 213 7.49 -21.69 3.85
CA SER A 213 7.71 -23.14 4.00
C SER A 213 6.42 -23.97 4.10
N VAL A 214 5.30 -23.32 4.41
CA VAL A 214 3.97 -23.95 4.56
C VAL A 214 3.13 -23.75 3.30
N LEU A 215 3.28 -22.62 2.61
CA LEU A 215 2.50 -22.30 1.42
C LEU A 215 2.86 -23.19 0.22
N PRO A 216 1.91 -23.42 -0.72
CA PRO A 216 2.19 -24.07 -1.99
C PRO A 216 3.29 -23.38 -2.78
N VAL A 217 4.03 -24.18 -3.57
CA VAL A 217 5.20 -23.68 -4.34
C VAL A 217 4.82 -22.69 -5.44
N ASP A 218 3.58 -22.73 -5.90
CA ASP A 218 2.99 -21.91 -6.96
C ASP A 218 2.36 -20.61 -6.46
N VAL A 219 2.13 -20.46 -5.14
CA VAL A 219 1.90 -19.14 -4.55
C VAL A 219 3.15 -18.30 -4.82
N GLU A 220 3.00 -17.11 -5.38
CA GLU A 220 4.13 -16.25 -5.69
C GLU A 220 4.71 -15.62 -4.41
N ASP A 221 6.01 -15.31 -4.41
CA ASP A 221 6.61 -14.52 -3.34
C ASP A 221 6.12 -13.07 -3.50
N PRO A 222 5.45 -12.47 -2.49
CA PRO A 222 4.98 -11.08 -2.57
C PRO A 222 6.14 -10.07 -2.69
N GLY A 223 7.39 -10.50 -2.48
CA GLY A 223 8.57 -9.66 -2.54
C GLY A 223 8.89 -9.05 -1.18
N GLY A 224 9.32 -7.78 -1.18
CA GLY A 224 9.58 -7.05 0.05
C GLY A 224 8.29 -6.71 0.79
N VAL A 225 8.33 -6.73 2.13
CA VAL A 225 7.17 -6.39 2.97
C VAL A 225 7.40 -5.06 3.67
N VAL A 226 6.40 -4.19 3.66
CA VAL A 226 6.41 -2.95 4.47
C VAL A 226 5.65 -3.21 5.76
N VAL A 227 6.25 -2.83 6.89
CA VAL A 227 5.65 -2.95 8.22
C VAL A 227 5.59 -1.58 8.88
N TYR A 228 4.40 -1.21 9.35
CA TYR A 228 4.15 -0.02 10.12
C TYR A 228 4.03 -0.38 11.59
N THR A 229 4.73 0.38 12.42
CA THR A 229 4.48 0.40 13.85
C THR A 229 4.47 1.85 14.31
N LEU A 230 3.27 2.38 14.47
CA LEU A 230 3.04 3.79 14.78
C LEU A 230 2.14 3.86 16.01
N ALA A 231 2.54 4.66 17.00
CA ALA A 231 1.74 4.92 18.19
C ALA A 231 0.70 6.01 17.97
N ASP A 232 0.88 6.87 16.97
CA ASP A 232 -0.19 7.78 16.54
C ASP A 232 -1.27 7.00 15.78
N PRO A 233 -2.51 6.93 16.29
CA PRO A 233 -3.59 6.19 15.64
C PRO A 233 -4.07 6.88 14.36
N ALA A 234 -3.68 8.14 14.08
CA ALA A 234 -4.20 8.92 12.95
C ALA A 234 -4.08 8.19 11.59
N PHE A 235 -3.00 7.42 11.38
CA PHE A 235 -2.88 6.61 10.17
C PHE A 235 -3.93 5.49 10.14
N VAL A 236 -4.05 4.73 11.22
CA VAL A 236 -4.97 3.59 11.32
C VAL A 236 -6.42 4.04 11.27
N GLU A 237 -6.78 5.13 11.96
CA GLU A 237 -8.09 5.77 11.91
C GLU A 237 -8.47 6.26 10.50
N SER A 238 -7.47 6.57 9.67
CA SER A 238 -7.70 6.96 8.27
C SER A 238 -7.99 5.77 7.34
N LEU A 239 -7.65 4.55 7.77
CA LEU A 239 -7.92 3.33 7.01
C LEU A 239 -9.40 2.99 7.08
N LYS A 240 -9.96 2.62 5.92
CA LYS A 240 -11.37 2.21 5.81
C LYS A 240 -11.44 0.70 5.73
N GLY A 241 -12.42 0.10 6.39
CA GLY A 241 -12.69 -1.34 6.31
C GLY A 241 -11.77 -2.20 7.19
N LEU A 242 -11.21 -1.63 8.26
CA LEU A 242 -10.63 -2.44 9.32
C LEU A 242 -11.73 -3.22 10.06
N PRO A 243 -11.43 -4.41 10.61
CA PRO A 243 -12.41 -5.28 11.26
C PRO A 243 -12.93 -4.72 12.59
N VAL A 244 -12.25 -3.72 13.15
CA VAL A 244 -12.62 -3.06 14.41
C VAL A 244 -12.80 -1.56 14.19
N ASP A 245 -13.77 -0.99 14.91
CA ASP A 245 -14.02 0.46 14.94
C ASP A 245 -13.00 1.22 15.81
N ASP A 246 -12.32 0.51 16.72
CA ASP A 246 -11.33 1.05 17.67
C ASP A 246 -9.92 0.51 17.33
N PRO A 247 -9.01 1.35 16.82
CA PRO A 247 -7.64 0.94 16.48
C PRO A 247 -6.85 0.32 17.64
N ASP A 248 -7.16 0.67 18.89
CA ASP A 248 -6.46 0.14 20.07
C ASP A 248 -6.80 -1.33 20.35
N GLN A 249 -7.89 -1.84 19.79
CA GLN A 249 -8.31 -3.25 19.89
C GLN A 249 -7.74 -4.11 18.76
N LEU A 250 -7.02 -3.50 17.81
CA LEU A 250 -6.38 -4.20 16.71
C LEU A 250 -4.92 -4.50 17.08
N ASP A 251 -4.59 -5.76 17.31
CA ASP A 251 -3.21 -6.20 17.56
C ASP A 251 -2.33 -5.98 16.31
N GLY A 252 -2.86 -6.32 15.14
CA GLY A 252 -2.21 -6.14 13.84
C GLY A 252 -3.22 -6.24 12.71
N ALA A 253 -2.83 -5.82 11.52
CA ALA A 253 -3.62 -5.98 10.32
C ALA A 253 -2.79 -5.95 9.04
N THR A 254 -3.28 -6.64 8.03
CA THR A 254 -2.79 -6.57 6.67
C THR A 254 -3.61 -5.57 5.87
N ILE A 255 -2.92 -4.56 5.33
CA ILE A 255 -3.49 -3.44 4.62
C ILE A 255 -3.24 -3.62 3.13
N ALA A 256 -4.30 -3.81 2.35
CA ALA A 256 -4.21 -3.74 0.90
C ALA A 256 -4.03 -2.29 0.45
N VAL A 257 -2.93 -1.99 -0.25
CA VAL A 257 -2.65 -0.65 -0.76
C VAL A 257 -3.09 -0.58 -2.23
N PRO A 258 -4.23 0.06 -2.54
CA PRO A 258 -4.69 0.15 -3.92
C PRO A 258 -3.71 0.99 -4.76
N THR A 259 -3.52 0.61 -6.03
CA THR A 259 -2.75 1.43 -6.98
C THR A 259 -3.40 2.80 -7.16
N ASP A 260 -4.73 2.87 -7.22
CA ASP A 260 -5.49 4.12 -7.24
C ASP A 260 -6.86 3.89 -6.61
N ALA A 261 -7.03 4.34 -5.36
CA ALA A 261 -8.27 4.17 -4.60
C ALA A 261 -9.49 4.79 -5.32
N ALA A 262 -9.30 5.91 -6.03
CA ALA A 262 -10.38 6.61 -6.73
C ALA A 262 -10.81 5.90 -8.03
N ALA A 263 -9.96 5.06 -8.61
CA ALA A 263 -10.27 4.36 -9.86
C ALA A 263 -11.25 3.19 -9.67
N GLY A 264 -11.41 2.68 -8.44
CA GLY A 264 -12.34 1.58 -8.12
C GLY A 264 -12.10 0.27 -8.87
N ASN A 265 -10.95 0.12 -9.55
CA ASN A 265 -10.64 -1.04 -10.38
C ASN A 265 -10.09 -2.24 -9.58
N GLY A 266 -9.96 -2.07 -8.26
CA GLY A 266 -9.50 -3.09 -7.33
C GLY A 266 -8.01 -3.45 -7.42
N LYS A 267 -7.21 -2.83 -8.30
CA LYS A 267 -5.79 -3.16 -8.43
C LYS A 267 -5.02 -2.79 -7.18
N VAL A 268 -4.29 -3.75 -6.62
CA VAL A 268 -3.44 -3.57 -5.45
C VAL A 268 -1.99 -3.38 -5.89
N SER A 269 -1.30 -2.44 -5.26
CA SER A 269 0.13 -2.17 -5.47
C SER A 269 0.99 -3.00 -4.51
N SER A 270 0.55 -3.14 -3.26
CA SER A 270 1.23 -3.95 -2.25
C SER A 270 0.26 -4.30 -1.12
N TYR A 271 0.64 -5.30 -0.32
CA TYR A 271 0.02 -5.59 0.97
C TYR A 271 1.05 -5.25 2.05
N ARG A 272 0.65 -4.44 3.02
CA ARG A 272 1.54 -3.92 4.09
C ARG A 272 1.00 -4.37 5.44
N ILE A 273 1.87 -4.55 6.42
CA ILE A 273 1.46 -4.95 7.77
C ILE A 273 1.42 -3.72 8.66
N PHE A 274 0.39 -3.59 9.48
CA PHE A 274 0.37 -2.72 10.65
C PHE A 274 0.46 -3.61 11.89
N LEU A 275 1.32 -3.21 12.84
CA LEU A 275 1.41 -3.80 14.16
C LEU A 275 1.16 -2.70 15.18
N ASN A 276 0.24 -2.94 16.10
CA ASN A 276 -0.02 -2.00 17.18
C ASN A 276 1.13 -2.04 18.20
N PRO A 277 1.61 -0.87 18.69
CA PRO A 277 2.70 -0.81 19.65
C PRO A 277 2.54 -1.72 20.87
N HIS A 278 1.32 -1.93 21.37
CA HIS A 278 1.13 -2.76 22.57
C HIS A 278 1.54 -4.23 22.35
N VAL A 279 1.41 -4.76 21.12
CA VAL A 279 1.84 -6.13 20.80
C VAL A 279 3.35 -6.29 20.86
N ILE A 280 4.08 -5.21 20.60
CA ILE A 280 5.54 -5.26 20.58
C ILE A 280 6.10 -5.25 22.01
N ASP A 281 5.32 -4.79 22.97
CA ASP A 281 5.62 -4.91 24.40
C ASP A 281 5.30 -6.30 24.97
N GLU A 282 4.61 -7.16 24.20
CA GLU A 282 4.33 -8.55 24.57
C GLU A 282 5.56 -9.46 24.37
N SER A 283 5.41 -10.74 24.71
CA SER A 283 6.49 -11.71 24.49
C SER A 283 6.79 -11.91 23.00
N GLU A 284 8.06 -12.20 22.68
CA GLU A 284 8.52 -12.54 21.32
C GLU A 284 7.64 -13.60 20.65
N ALA A 285 7.18 -14.62 21.40
CA ALA A 285 6.32 -15.67 20.87
C ALA A 285 4.93 -15.16 20.41
N VAL A 286 4.41 -14.10 21.03
CA VAL A 286 3.13 -13.46 20.65
C VAL A 286 3.34 -12.65 19.37
N LEU A 287 4.35 -11.76 19.36
CA LEU A 287 4.73 -10.99 18.19
C LEU A 287 4.97 -11.89 16.97
N ASP A 288 5.80 -12.91 17.15
CA ASP A 288 6.16 -13.87 16.10
C ASP A 288 4.96 -14.60 15.51
N ARG A 289 4.00 -15.01 16.35
CA ARG A 289 2.78 -15.67 15.87
C ARG A 289 1.91 -14.69 15.09
N LEU A 290 1.70 -13.49 15.61
CA LEU A 290 0.92 -12.46 14.92
C LEU A 290 1.56 -12.09 13.57
N VAL A 291 2.87 -11.89 13.54
CA VAL A 291 3.59 -11.56 12.31
C VAL A 291 3.45 -12.67 11.26
N ARG A 292 3.49 -13.95 11.64
CA ARG A 292 3.23 -15.06 10.71
C ARG A 292 1.77 -15.09 10.24
N HIS A 293 0.82 -14.76 11.12
CA HIS A 293 -0.59 -14.61 10.76
C HIS A 293 -0.74 -13.54 9.67
N GLU A 294 -0.26 -12.31 9.92
CA GLU A 294 -0.37 -11.19 8.97
C GLU A 294 0.40 -11.45 7.68
N LEU A 295 1.60 -12.04 7.75
CA LEU A 295 2.34 -12.40 6.54
C LEU A 295 1.64 -13.46 5.70
N THR A 296 0.77 -14.27 6.27
CA THR A 296 -0.04 -15.21 5.48
C THR A 296 -1.01 -14.42 4.61
N HIS A 297 -1.70 -13.42 5.15
CA HIS A 297 -2.56 -12.52 4.38
C HIS A 297 -1.78 -11.77 3.28
N VAL A 298 -0.58 -11.26 3.60
CA VAL A 298 0.31 -10.63 2.59
C VAL A 298 0.69 -11.59 1.47
N ALA A 299 1.04 -12.84 1.81
CA ALA A 299 1.46 -13.83 0.84
C ALA A 299 0.31 -14.33 -0.04
N LEU A 300 -0.90 -14.43 0.50
CA LEU A 300 -2.08 -14.77 -0.29
C LEU A 300 -2.55 -13.59 -1.16
N GLY A 301 -2.50 -12.37 -0.64
CA GLY A 301 -2.78 -11.14 -1.40
C GLY A 301 -4.06 -11.22 -2.24
N ASP A 302 -3.94 -10.96 -3.54
CA ASP A 302 -5.08 -10.99 -4.46
C ASP A 302 -5.69 -12.39 -4.66
N HIS A 303 -4.96 -13.45 -4.33
CA HIS A 303 -5.45 -14.83 -4.41
C HIS A 303 -6.52 -15.13 -3.34
N ALA A 304 -6.50 -14.41 -2.20
CA ALA A 304 -7.54 -14.51 -1.18
C ALA A 304 -8.77 -13.63 -1.46
N ARG A 305 -8.83 -12.93 -2.60
CA ARG A 305 -9.95 -12.01 -2.90
C ARG A 305 -11.26 -12.78 -3.08
N GLY A 306 -12.27 -12.40 -2.29
CA GLY A 306 -13.59 -13.01 -2.31
C GLY A 306 -13.69 -14.34 -1.55
N VAL A 307 -12.60 -14.78 -0.94
CA VAL A 307 -12.59 -15.95 -0.06
C VAL A 307 -13.32 -15.59 1.26
N PRO A 308 -14.17 -16.48 1.81
CA PRO A 308 -14.88 -16.23 3.06
C PRO A 308 -13.96 -15.93 4.23
N LEU A 309 -14.34 -14.96 5.07
CA LEU A 309 -13.51 -14.48 6.17
C LEU A 309 -13.10 -15.61 7.13
N TRP A 310 -14.04 -16.51 7.48
CA TRP A 310 -13.72 -17.66 8.33
C TRP A 310 -12.58 -18.52 7.77
N PHE A 311 -12.48 -18.63 6.45
CA PHE A 311 -11.44 -19.46 5.83
C PHE A 311 -10.11 -18.72 5.75
N THR A 312 -10.11 -17.44 5.35
CA THR A 312 -8.87 -16.64 5.32
C THR A 312 -8.25 -16.52 6.70
N GLU A 313 -9.04 -16.22 7.73
CA GLU A 313 -8.55 -16.11 9.10
C GLU A 313 -8.15 -17.46 9.69
N GLY A 314 -8.93 -18.52 9.42
CA GLY A 314 -8.58 -19.87 9.84
C GLY A 314 -7.28 -20.37 9.21
N LEU A 315 -7.04 -20.02 7.94
CA LEU A 315 -5.83 -20.39 7.21
C LEU A 315 -4.62 -19.59 7.71
N ALA A 316 -4.77 -18.28 7.96
CA ALA A 316 -3.72 -17.46 8.57
C ALA A 316 -3.32 -17.98 9.96
N GLU A 317 -4.31 -18.32 10.81
CA GLU A 317 -4.05 -18.97 12.09
C GLU A 317 -3.35 -20.31 11.94
N TYR A 318 -3.84 -21.17 11.04
CA TYR A 318 -3.24 -22.47 10.75
C TYR A 318 -1.77 -22.35 10.34
N VAL A 319 -1.45 -21.45 9.40
CA VAL A 319 -0.07 -21.22 8.94
C VAL A 319 0.80 -20.66 10.07
N SER A 320 0.27 -19.72 10.86
CA SER A 320 1.01 -19.04 11.94
C SER A 320 1.60 -19.99 12.99
N VAL A 321 0.93 -21.13 13.22
CA VAL A 321 1.31 -22.11 14.25
C VAL A 321 2.10 -23.30 13.72
N GLN A 322 2.23 -23.48 12.40
CA GLN A 322 2.95 -24.63 11.85
C GLN A 322 4.42 -24.73 12.28
N PRO A 323 5.17 -23.63 12.42
CA PRO A 323 6.54 -23.67 12.95
C PRO A 323 6.61 -24.06 14.45
N ILE A 324 5.49 -23.99 15.17
CA ILE A 324 5.40 -24.24 16.61
C ILE A 324 5.07 -25.71 16.86
N ALA A 325 5.80 -26.35 17.79
CA ALA A 325 5.52 -27.73 18.16
C ALA A 325 4.08 -27.87 18.70
N PRO A 326 3.33 -28.93 18.35
CA PRO A 326 1.93 -29.06 18.77
C PRO A 326 1.68 -28.92 20.28
N ALA A 327 2.63 -29.34 21.11
CA ALA A 327 2.54 -29.24 22.58
C ALA A 327 2.73 -27.81 23.12
N GLU A 328 3.26 -26.89 22.31
CA GLU A 328 3.54 -25.50 22.68
C GLU A 328 2.47 -24.54 22.14
N ARG A 329 1.65 -25.00 21.18
CA ARG A 329 0.53 -24.23 20.63
C ARG A 329 -0.48 -23.92 21.75
N ARG A 330 -0.94 -22.67 21.79
CA ARG A 330 -1.86 -22.15 22.81
C ARG A 330 -3.19 -21.78 22.18
N LEU A 331 -4.27 -22.20 22.84
CA LEU A 331 -5.63 -21.77 22.56
C LEU A 331 -6.02 -20.66 23.53
N GLN A 332 -6.65 -19.60 23.05
CA GLN A 332 -7.26 -18.58 23.92
C GLN A 332 -8.36 -19.21 24.78
N ALA A 333 -8.50 -18.75 26.02
CA ALA A 333 -9.44 -19.34 26.98
C ALA A 333 -10.89 -19.25 26.50
N ASP A 334 -11.24 -18.17 25.81
CA ASP A 334 -12.60 -17.88 25.37
C ASP A 334 -13.10 -18.79 24.25
N ALA A 335 -12.19 -19.41 23.49
CA ALA A 335 -12.55 -20.39 22.45
C ALA A 335 -13.33 -21.58 23.04
N LEU A 336 -12.94 -22.09 24.22
CA LEU A 336 -13.62 -23.20 24.87
C LEU A 336 -14.98 -22.79 25.46
N ASN A 337 -15.08 -21.55 25.94
CA ASN A 337 -16.34 -20.98 26.45
C ASN A 337 -17.35 -20.81 25.31
N LEU A 338 -16.92 -20.26 24.18
CA LEU A 338 -17.74 -20.07 22.98
C LEU A 338 -18.33 -21.40 22.52
N VAL A 339 -17.50 -22.42 22.29
CA VAL A 339 -18.01 -23.71 21.79
C VAL A 339 -18.84 -24.47 22.81
N ALA A 340 -18.70 -24.19 24.11
CA ALA A 340 -19.59 -24.73 25.15
C ALA A 340 -21.00 -24.12 25.06
N GLY A 341 -21.13 -22.89 24.55
CA GLY A 341 -22.40 -22.22 24.25
C GLY A 341 -23.15 -22.80 23.04
N GLY A 342 -22.46 -23.53 22.17
CA GLY A 342 -23.00 -24.17 20.98
C GLY A 342 -22.61 -23.43 19.70
N VAL A 343 -22.00 -24.15 18.77
CA VAL A 343 -21.61 -23.67 17.44
C VAL A 343 -22.00 -24.75 16.44
N ASP A 344 -22.90 -24.40 15.52
CA ASP A 344 -23.53 -25.35 14.60
C ASP A 344 -22.98 -25.26 13.16
N ASP A 345 -22.31 -24.15 12.81
CA ASP A 345 -21.74 -23.88 11.48
C ASP A 345 -20.43 -23.07 11.59
N VAL A 346 -19.75 -22.86 10.46
CA VAL A 346 -18.62 -21.92 10.36
C VAL A 346 -19.10 -20.49 10.60
N PRO A 347 -18.25 -19.59 11.16
CA PRO A 347 -18.70 -18.26 11.52
C PRO A 347 -19.09 -17.40 10.31
N SER A 348 -20.07 -16.51 10.50
CA SER A 348 -20.36 -15.43 9.57
C SER A 348 -19.41 -14.25 9.77
N ASP A 349 -19.34 -13.36 8.78
CA ASP A 349 -18.45 -12.19 8.84
C ASP A 349 -18.80 -11.28 10.05
N GLU A 350 -20.08 -11.16 10.44
CA GLU A 350 -20.48 -10.35 11.58
C GLU A 350 -19.99 -10.89 12.93
N GLU A 351 -19.73 -12.19 13.02
CA GLU A 351 -19.27 -12.82 14.26
C GLU A 351 -17.81 -12.44 14.60
N PHE A 352 -17.01 -12.09 13.59
CA PHE A 352 -15.65 -11.56 13.74
C PHE A 352 -15.61 -10.14 14.30
N ALA A 353 -16.70 -9.39 14.20
CA ALA A 353 -16.86 -8.06 14.81
C ALA A 353 -17.60 -8.10 16.16
N GLY A 354 -17.92 -9.29 16.66
CA GLY A 354 -18.71 -9.49 17.88
C GLY A 354 -17.89 -9.66 19.15
N GLU A 355 -18.57 -9.77 20.29
CA GLU A 355 -17.99 -9.96 21.63
C GLU A 355 -17.08 -11.21 21.75
N HIS A 356 -17.26 -12.20 20.87
CA HIS A 356 -16.51 -13.46 20.89
C HIS A 356 -15.56 -13.62 19.69
N ALA A 357 -15.12 -12.52 19.08
CA ALA A 357 -14.26 -12.52 17.90
C ALA A 357 -13.08 -13.50 18.03
N GLU A 358 -12.26 -13.40 19.09
CA GLU A 358 -11.13 -14.32 19.35
C GLU A 358 -11.54 -15.81 19.31
N GLY A 359 -12.70 -16.14 19.88
CA GLY A 359 -13.24 -17.49 19.85
C GLY A 359 -13.56 -17.96 18.43
N TRP A 360 -14.02 -17.06 17.56
CA TRP A 360 -14.32 -17.37 16.15
C TRP A 360 -13.07 -17.51 15.28
N TYR A 361 -12.00 -16.75 15.54
CA TYR A 361 -10.66 -17.02 14.98
C TYR A 361 -10.20 -18.43 15.37
N ALA A 362 -10.33 -18.80 16.65
CA ALA A 362 -9.95 -20.12 17.13
C ALA A 362 -10.80 -21.25 16.51
N VAL A 363 -12.12 -21.07 16.38
CA VAL A 363 -12.98 -22.06 15.69
C VAL A 363 -12.51 -22.24 14.25
N SER A 364 -12.28 -21.13 13.53
CA SER A 364 -11.84 -21.12 12.14
C SER A 364 -10.48 -21.81 11.93
N TRP A 365 -9.53 -21.54 12.82
CA TRP A 365 -8.24 -22.25 12.87
C TRP A 365 -8.45 -23.76 12.99
N TRP A 366 -9.27 -24.19 13.94
CA TRP A 366 -9.51 -25.61 14.19
C TRP A 366 -10.30 -26.30 13.09
N VAL A 367 -11.13 -25.57 12.34
CA VAL A 367 -11.71 -26.07 11.08
C VAL A 367 -10.61 -26.36 10.06
N CYS A 368 -9.65 -25.46 9.88
CA CYS A 368 -8.52 -25.67 8.97
C CYS A 368 -7.63 -26.83 9.42
N GLU A 369 -7.32 -26.95 10.72
CA GLU A 369 -6.62 -28.12 11.28
C GLU A 369 -7.39 -29.43 11.01
N TYR A 370 -8.71 -29.41 11.14
CA TYR A 370 -9.54 -30.59 10.85
C TYR A 370 -9.53 -30.95 9.36
N VAL A 371 -9.59 -29.94 8.47
CA VAL A 371 -9.50 -30.16 7.02
C VAL A 371 -8.15 -30.78 6.67
N ALA A 372 -7.05 -30.19 7.13
CA ALA A 372 -5.70 -30.71 6.92
C ALA A 372 -5.54 -32.14 7.45
N ALA A 373 -6.02 -32.42 8.67
CA ALA A 373 -5.91 -33.74 9.28
C ALA A 373 -6.77 -34.82 8.60
N SER A 374 -7.92 -34.45 8.02
CA SER A 374 -8.90 -35.41 7.50
C SER A 374 -8.81 -35.60 5.98
N TYR A 375 -8.47 -34.54 5.26
CA TYR A 375 -8.44 -34.48 3.79
C TYR A 375 -7.04 -34.20 3.22
N GLY A 376 -6.07 -33.89 4.07
CA GLY A 376 -4.70 -33.51 3.68
C GLY A 376 -4.52 -31.99 3.57
N GLU A 377 -3.29 -31.51 3.69
CA GLU A 377 -2.96 -30.07 3.64
C GLU A 377 -3.33 -29.45 2.28
N ASP A 378 -3.16 -30.21 1.19
CA ASP A 378 -3.53 -29.78 -0.17
C ASP A 378 -5.02 -29.41 -0.30
N ALA A 379 -5.88 -29.95 0.57
CA ALA A 379 -7.31 -29.63 0.58
C ALA A 379 -7.57 -28.17 1.02
N LEU A 380 -6.71 -27.58 1.85
CA LEU A 380 -6.83 -26.17 2.23
C LEU A 380 -6.62 -25.27 1.00
N TRP A 381 -5.61 -25.58 0.20
CA TRP A 381 -5.27 -24.78 -0.99
C TRP A 381 -6.31 -24.97 -2.10
N ALA A 382 -6.85 -26.19 -2.27
CA ALA A 382 -7.95 -26.44 -3.19
C ALA A 382 -9.25 -25.69 -2.80
N LEU A 383 -9.52 -25.58 -1.49
CA LEU A 383 -10.64 -24.77 -0.98
C LEU A 383 -10.41 -23.28 -1.22
N LEU A 384 -9.19 -22.78 -1.00
CA LEU A 384 -8.81 -21.40 -1.28
C LEU A 384 -9.12 -21.04 -2.74
N ASP A 385 -8.64 -21.86 -3.68
CA ASP A 385 -8.94 -21.74 -5.11
C ASP A 385 -10.45 -21.82 -5.41
N GLY A 386 -11.15 -22.74 -4.72
CA GLY A 386 -12.58 -22.97 -4.92
C GLY A 386 -13.45 -21.81 -4.46
N PHE A 387 -13.05 -21.12 -3.39
CA PHE A 387 -13.75 -19.98 -2.84
C PHE A 387 -13.49 -18.66 -3.58
N ALA A 388 -12.46 -18.62 -4.42
CA ALA A 388 -12.10 -17.44 -5.19
C ALA A 388 -13.32 -16.85 -5.94
N ASP A 389 -13.29 -15.54 -6.17
CA ASP A 389 -14.36 -14.78 -6.83
C ASP A 389 -15.73 -14.81 -6.11
N GLY A 390 -15.77 -15.17 -4.82
CA GLY A 390 -16.98 -15.09 -3.99
C GLY A 390 -17.93 -16.27 -4.18
N ALA A 391 -17.41 -17.46 -4.44
CA ALA A 391 -18.21 -18.66 -4.56
C ALA A 391 -18.90 -19.03 -3.22
N ASP A 392 -20.10 -19.61 -3.31
CA ASP A 392 -20.87 -20.01 -2.13
C ASP A 392 -20.12 -21.09 -1.31
N PRO A 393 -19.82 -20.85 -0.01
CA PRO A 393 -18.95 -21.72 0.76
C PRO A 393 -19.47 -23.16 0.86
N GLN A 394 -20.78 -23.30 1.07
CA GLN A 394 -21.44 -24.59 1.22
C GLN A 394 -21.39 -25.41 -0.07
N THR A 395 -21.53 -24.76 -1.23
CA THR A 395 -21.40 -25.39 -2.54
C THR A 395 -19.98 -25.92 -2.75
N VAL A 396 -18.96 -25.09 -2.55
CA VAL A 396 -17.55 -25.46 -2.75
C VAL A 396 -17.14 -26.62 -1.83
N VAL A 397 -17.47 -26.53 -0.53
CA VAL A 397 -17.18 -27.60 0.44
C VAL A 397 -17.86 -28.91 0.05
N SER A 398 -19.10 -28.84 -0.44
CA SER A 398 -19.83 -30.04 -0.86
C SER A 398 -19.22 -30.69 -2.09
N GLU A 399 -18.85 -29.90 -3.10
CA GLU A 399 -18.29 -30.40 -4.35
C GLU A 399 -16.88 -30.96 -4.19
N GLN A 400 -16.02 -30.30 -3.41
CA GLN A 400 -14.62 -30.69 -3.27
C GLN A 400 -14.38 -31.74 -2.18
N LEU A 401 -15.08 -31.64 -1.05
CA LEU A 401 -14.83 -32.49 0.13
C LEU A 401 -15.96 -33.49 0.39
N GLY A 402 -17.11 -33.37 -0.28
CA GLY A 402 -18.25 -34.27 -0.08
C GLY A 402 -18.91 -34.11 1.30
N THR A 403 -18.84 -32.92 1.90
CA THR A 403 -19.35 -32.64 3.26
C THR A 403 -20.08 -31.29 3.31
N THR A 404 -20.38 -30.78 4.50
CA THR A 404 -21.05 -29.48 4.72
C THR A 404 -20.21 -28.58 5.60
N THR A 405 -20.41 -27.26 5.55
CA THR A 405 -19.74 -26.30 6.44
C THR A 405 -20.04 -26.61 7.90
N ALA A 406 -21.29 -26.99 8.19
CA ALA A 406 -21.71 -27.45 9.52
C ALA A 406 -20.95 -28.70 10.01
N ASP A 407 -20.67 -29.66 9.12
CA ASP A 407 -19.88 -30.84 9.45
C ASP A 407 -18.40 -30.49 9.66
N LEU A 408 -17.85 -29.54 8.87
CA LEU A 408 -16.50 -29.03 9.07
C LEU A 408 -16.35 -28.33 10.43
N ALA A 409 -17.26 -27.42 10.77
CA ALA A 409 -17.31 -26.76 12.08
C ALA A 409 -17.36 -27.77 13.22
N ARG A 410 -18.27 -28.75 13.15
CA ARG A 410 -18.39 -29.81 14.15
C ARG A 410 -17.12 -30.66 14.27
N GLY A 411 -16.48 -30.98 13.14
CA GLY A 411 -15.22 -31.70 13.07
C GLY A 411 -14.07 -30.94 13.74
N GLY A 412 -13.92 -29.65 13.40
CA GLY A 412 -12.95 -28.73 13.98
C GLY A 412 -13.12 -28.60 15.49
N ILE A 413 -14.33 -28.33 15.97
CA ILE A 413 -14.63 -28.20 17.40
C ILE A 413 -14.34 -29.51 18.15
N ALA A 414 -14.69 -30.66 17.58
CA ALA A 414 -14.40 -31.96 18.18
C ALA A 414 -12.88 -32.21 18.26
N LEU A 415 -12.13 -31.81 17.23
CA LEU A 415 -10.68 -31.91 17.23
C LEU A 415 -10.05 -30.97 18.26
N MET A 416 -10.49 -29.71 18.33
CA MET A 416 -10.07 -28.72 19.34
C MET A 416 -10.26 -29.24 20.76
N ARG A 417 -11.45 -29.74 21.09
CA ARG A 417 -11.78 -30.29 22.40
C ARG A 417 -10.94 -31.50 22.78
N ARG A 418 -10.57 -32.36 21.82
CA ARG A 418 -9.67 -33.49 22.10
C ARG A 418 -8.24 -33.04 22.39
N THR A 419 -7.83 -31.91 21.82
CA THR A 419 -6.47 -31.39 21.98
C THR A 419 -6.29 -30.64 23.31
N TYR A 420 -7.30 -29.87 23.75
CA TYR A 420 -7.19 -28.99 24.93
C TYR A 420 -8.18 -29.27 26.07
N GLY A 421 -9.13 -30.19 25.89
CA GLY A 421 -10.18 -30.51 26.87
C GLY A 421 -9.88 -31.66 27.82
#